data_AF-A0A9D6ZGB1-F1
#
_entry.id   AF-A0A9D6ZGB1-F1
#
_cell.length_a   1.000
_cell.length_b   1.000
_cell.length_c   1.000
_cell.angle_alpha   90.00
_cell.angle_beta   90.00
_cell.angle_gamma   90.00
#
_symmetry.space_group_name_H-M   'P 1'
#
loop_
_entity.id
_entity.type
_entity.pdbx_description
1 polymer ?
#
loop_
_entity_poly.entity_id
_entity_poly.type
_entity_poly.pdbx_seq_one_letter_code
_entity_poly.pdbx_strand_id
1 'polypeptide(L)'
;MNDDDKRRAERVVINREFENFETFVEEYVTNISRTGVFIRSKTPLPVGTRVRLRFSVIMTEIETVEGEGEVVRVQDDPPGMGVVFTSLTSYSAGLLEKLLTRRPR
;
A
#
# COMPACT_ATOMS: atom_id res chain seq x y z
N MET A 1 -4.86 26.46 14.95
CA MET A 1 -5.35 26.13 13.60
C MET A 1 -4.85 24.73 13.33
N ASN A 2 -5.71 23.72 13.51
CA ASN A 2 -5.30 22.32 13.35
C ASN A 2 -5.23 21.99 11.86
N ASP A 3 -4.03 21.70 11.38
CA ASP A 3 -3.72 21.03 10.11
C ASP A 3 -4.16 19.54 10.12
N ASP A 4 -5.18 19.17 10.90
CA ASP A 4 -5.68 17.79 11.04
C ASP A 4 -6.51 17.35 9.82
N ASP A 5 -6.81 18.27 8.91
CA ASP A 5 -7.48 18.02 7.64
C ASP A 5 -6.46 17.72 6.52
N LYS A 6 -5.40 16.96 6.84
CA LYS A 6 -4.52 16.33 5.86
C LYS A 6 -5.34 15.37 5.01
N ARG A 7 -5.97 15.90 3.96
CA ARG A 7 -6.58 15.24 2.79
C ARG A 7 -6.41 13.72 2.87
N ARG A 8 -7.35 13.04 3.54
CA ARG A 8 -7.39 11.57 3.57
C ARG A 8 -7.58 11.10 2.13
N ALA A 9 -6.48 10.76 1.47
CA ALA A 9 -6.53 10.13 0.16
C ALA A 9 -7.38 8.87 0.27
N GLU A 10 -8.28 8.69 -0.69
CA GLU A 10 -9.12 7.50 -0.77
C GLU A 10 -8.24 6.24 -0.80
N ARG A 11 -8.60 5.26 0.02
CA ARG A 11 -7.87 3.99 0.16
C ARG A 11 -8.75 2.86 -0.33
N VAL A 12 -8.18 2.03 -1.21
CA VAL A 12 -8.79 0.79 -1.67
C VAL A 12 -8.12 -0.36 -0.96
N VAL A 13 -8.91 -1.21 -0.31
CA VAL A 13 -8.43 -2.48 0.25
C VAL A 13 -8.15 -3.43 -0.89
N ILE A 14 -6.95 -4.01 -0.92
CA ILE A 14 -6.52 -4.99 -1.92
C ILE A 14 -6.09 -6.27 -1.21
N ASN A 15 -5.92 -7.36 -1.96
CA ASN A 15 -5.31 -8.59 -1.47
C ASN A 15 -6.06 -9.22 -0.27
N ARG A 16 -7.40 -9.12 -0.28
CA ARG A 16 -8.27 -9.62 0.81
C ARG A 16 -8.15 -11.13 1.03
N GLU A 17 -7.81 -11.87 -0.01
CA GLU A 17 -7.55 -13.30 0.04
C GLU A 17 -6.44 -13.66 1.05
N PHE A 18 -5.50 -12.74 1.32
CA PHE A 18 -4.43 -12.94 2.28
C PHE A 18 -4.82 -12.66 3.73
N GLU A 19 -5.99 -12.05 4.00
CA GLU A 19 -6.49 -11.86 5.38
C GLU A 19 -6.66 -13.21 6.09
N ASN A 20 -7.09 -14.25 5.36
CA ASN A 20 -7.22 -15.61 5.91
C ASN A 20 -5.88 -16.34 6.11
N PHE A 21 -4.79 -15.79 5.55
CA PHE A 21 -3.45 -16.38 5.59
C PHE A 21 -2.45 -15.53 6.37
N GLU A 22 -2.92 -14.55 7.15
CA GLU A 22 -2.08 -13.60 7.92
C GLU A 22 -1.04 -14.29 8.80
N THR A 23 -1.37 -15.46 9.36
CA THR A 23 -0.44 -16.23 10.19
C THR A 23 0.75 -16.76 9.39
N PHE A 24 0.59 -16.99 8.08
CA PHE A 24 1.57 -17.62 7.20
C PHE A 24 2.36 -16.63 6.34
N VAL A 25 1.80 -15.45 6.04
CA VAL A 25 2.45 -14.44 5.21
C VAL A 25 3.26 -13.49 6.09
N GLU A 26 4.55 -13.31 5.78
CA GLU A 26 5.42 -12.38 6.54
C GLU A 26 5.11 -10.93 6.22
N GLU A 27 4.85 -10.62 4.95
CA GLU A 27 4.60 -9.27 4.46
C GLU A 27 3.62 -9.24 3.28
N TYR A 28 2.61 -8.37 3.34
CA TYR A 28 1.73 -8.11 2.19
C TYR A 28 1.05 -6.73 2.25
N VAL A 29 0.70 -6.19 1.08
CA VAL A 29 -0.02 -4.91 0.99
C VAL A 29 -1.51 -5.13 1.25
N THR A 30 -2.08 -4.40 2.21
CA THR A 30 -3.50 -4.51 2.61
C THR A 30 -4.37 -3.42 1.98
N ASN A 31 -3.83 -2.23 1.80
CA ASN A 31 -4.53 -1.12 1.18
C ASN A 31 -3.58 -0.20 0.43
N ILE A 32 -4.15 0.47 -0.56
CA ILE A 32 -3.45 1.37 -1.46
C ILE A 32 -4.23 2.67 -1.63
N SER A 33 -3.50 3.78 -1.71
CA SER A 33 -4.02 5.13 -1.99
C SER A 33 -3.21 5.77 -3.10
N ARG A 34 -3.62 6.98 -3.54
CA ARG A 34 -2.85 7.77 -4.52
C ARG A 34 -1.39 8.00 -4.12
N THR A 35 -1.13 8.10 -2.81
CA THR A 35 0.15 8.57 -2.29
C THR A 35 0.98 7.46 -1.63
N GLY A 36 0.44 6.26 -1.45
CA GLY A 36 1.16 5.21 -0.73
C GLY A 36 0.31 4.00 -0.37
N VAL A 37 0.95 3.08 0.35
CA VAL A 37 0.40 1.78 0.74
C VAL A 37 0.55 1.54 2.24
N PHE A 38 -0.30 0.66 2.77
CA PHE A 38 -0.04 0.01 4.05
C PHE A 38 0.39 -1.44 3.82
N ILE A 39 1.57 -1.75 4.33
CA ILE A 39 2.20 -3.07 4.24
C ILE A 39 2.07 -3.70 5.63
N ARG A 40 1.27 -4.76 5.74
CA ARG A 40 1.27 -5.58 6.95
C ARG A 40 2.58 -6.36 6.97
N SER A 41 3.29 -6.32 8.09
CA SER A 41 4.60 -6.95 8.23
C SER A 41 4.84 -7.34 9.67
N LYS A 42 5.34 -8.56 9.91
CA LYS A 42 5.72 -9.02 11.26
C LYS A 42 6.99 -8.33 11.77
N THR A 43 7.81 -7.83 10.86
CA THR A 43 9.08 -7.15 11.16
C THR A 43 9.12 -5.83 10.38
N PRO A 44 8.28 -4.83 10.77
CA PRO A 44 8.20 -3.57 10.06
C PRO A 44 9.54 -2.83 10.10
N LEU A 45 9.88 -2.18 8.99
CA LEU A 45 11.11 -1.40 8.88
C LEU A 45 10.98 -0.06 9.60
N PRO A 46 12.08 0.53 10.12
CA PRO A 46 12.03 1.83 10.79
C PRO A 46 11.53 2.95 9.88
N VAL A 47 10.92 3.99 10.48
CA VAL A 47 10.58 5.24 9.78
C VAL A 47 11.83 5.86 9.13
N GLY A 48 11.68 6.40 7.92
CA GLY A 48 12.77 6.93 7.09
C GLY A 48 13.46 5.88 6.20
N THR A 49 13.12 4.60 6.37
CA THR A 49 13.68 3.54 5.52
C THR A 49 13.16 3.66 4.09
N ARG A 50 14.07 3.71 3.11
CA ARG A 50 13.73 3.64 1.68
C ARG A 50 13.62 2.20 1.23
N VAL A 51 12.53 1.88 0.54
CA VAL A 51 12.21 0.53 0.06
C VAL A 51 11.93 0.54 -1.43
N ARG A 52 12.30 -0.55 -2.11
CA ARG A 52 11.77 -0.87 -3.43
C ARG A 52 10.47 -1.63 -3.25
N LEU A 53 9.43 -1.18 -3.93
CA LEU A 53 8.10 -1.76 -3.88
C LEU A 53 7.88 -2.59 -5.13
N ARG A 54 7.48 -3.85 -4.96
CA ARG A 54 7.02 -4.73 -6.02
C ARG A 54 5.96 -5.66 -5.45
N PHE A 55 4.71 -5.44 -5.83
CA PHE A 55 3.60 -6.25 -5.33
C PHE A 55 2.53 -6.41 -6.40
N SER A 56 1.79 -7.50 -6.31
CA SER A 56 0.69 -7.80 -7.21
C SER A 56 -0.62 -7.23 -6.67
N VAL A 57 -1.49 -6.80 -7.60
CA VAL A 57 -2.88 -6.44 -7.35
C VAL A 57 -3.77 -7.26 -8.28
N ILE A 58 -4.87 -7.79 -7.73
CA ILE A 58 -5.83 -8.57 -8.50
C ILE A 58 -6.97 -7.64 -8.95
N MET A 59 -7.08 -7.41 -10.26
CA MET A 59 -8.17 -6.65 -10.85
C MET A 59 -9.04 -7.58 -11.73
N THR A 60 -9.03 -7.37 -13.05
CA THR A 60 -9.59 -8.33 -14.01
C THR A 60 -8.56 -9.44 -14.32
N GLU A 61 -7.29 -9.07 -14.28
CA GLU A 61 -6.12 -9.93 -14.35
C GLU A 61 -5.17 -9.57 -13.19
N ILE A 62 -4.12 -10.38 -13.00
CA ILE A 62 -3.07 -10.09 -12.03
C ILE A 62 -2.14 -9.05 -12.62
N GLU A 63 -1.98 -7.94 -11.91
CA GLU A 63 -1.19 -6.80 -12.34
C GLU A 63 -0.08 -6.50 -11.32
N THR A 64 1.06 -5.98 -11.78
CA THR A 64 2.19 -5.67 -10.89
C THR A 64 2.37 -4.16 -10.71
N VAL A 65 2.45 -3.73 -9.45
CA VAL A 65 2.83 -2.37 -9.06
C VAL A 65 4.29 -2.36 -8.66
N GLU A 66 5.09 -1.49 -9.29
CA GLU A 66 6.52 -1.32 -9.05
C GLU A 66 6.89 0.14 -8.83
N GLY A 67 7.81 0.38 -7.89
CA GLY A 67 8.35 1.71 -7.60
C GLY A 67 9.24 1.75 -6.37
N GLU A 68 9.37 2.94 -5.81
CA GLU A 68 10.11 3.19 -4.57
C GLU A 68 9.22 3.91 -3.56
N GLY A 69 9.53 3.74 -2.29
CA GLY A 69 8.84 4.46 -1.22
C GLY A 69 9.67 4.62 0.04
N GLU A 70 9.13 5.39 0.96
CA GLU A 70 9.72 5.64 2.27
C GLU A 70 8.73 5.29 3.38
N VAL A 71 9.21 4.59 4.40
CA VAL A 71 8.41 4.27 5.59
C VAL A 71 8.15 5.56 6.36
N VAL A 72 6.89 5.94 6.50
CA VAL A 72 6.49 7.18 7.22
C VAL A 72 5.85 6.90 8.58
N ARG A 73 5.44 5.66 8.83
CA ARG A 73 4.85 5.24 10.11
C ARG A 73 4.96 3.72 10.29
N VAL A 74 5.09 3.31 11.53
CA VAL A 74 5.00 1.91 11.99
C VAL A 74 3.86 1.83 13.02
N GLN A 75 3.14 0.73 13.05
CA GLN A 75 2.11 0.45 14.05
C GLN A 75 2.10 -1.03 14.42
N ASP A 76 1.59 -1.35 15.61
CA ASP A 76 1.61 -2.71 16.15
C ASP A 76 0.29 -3.48 15.94
N ASP A 77 -0.82 -2.78 15.68
CA ASP A 77 -2.13 -3.41 15.48
C ASP A 77 -2.95 -2.73 14.35
N PRO A 78 -3.17 -3.38 13.19
CA PRO A 78 -2.45 -4.57 12.74
C PRO A 78 -0.96 -4.26 12.54
N PRO A 79 -0.04 -5.21 12.82
CA PRO A 79 1.40 -4.96 12.75
C PRO A 79 1.83 -4.65 11.31
N GLY A 80 2.54 -3.53 11.12
CA GLY A 80 3.01 -3.16 9.79
C GLY A 80 3.50 -1.73 9.68
N MET A 81 3.63 -1.29 8.43
CA MET A 81 4.20 0.01 8.09
C MET A 81 3.43 0.71 6.98
N GLY A 82 3.27 2.02 7.12
CA GLY A 82 2.79 2.88 6.07
C GLY A 82 3.97 3.39 5.24
N VAL A 83 3.90 3.17 3.93
CA VAL A 83 4.92 3.59 2.97
C VAL A 83 4.32 4.62 2.02
N VAL A 84 4.98 5.78 1.89
CA VAL A 84 4.64 6.79 0.89
C VAL A 84 5.44 6.54 -0.36
N PHE A 85 4.81 6.62 -1.53
CA PHE A 85 5.49 6.47 -2.81
C PHE A 85 6.43 7.65 -3.05
N THR A 86 7.70 7.38 -3.34
CA THR A 86 8.67 8.38 -3.79
C THR A 86 8.80 8.37 -5.31
N SER A 87 8.59 7.20 -5.93
CA SER A 87 8.50 7.04 -7.38
C SER A 87 7.66 5.81 -7.72
N LEU A 88 7.02 5.83 -8.88
CA LEU A 88 6.34 4.68 -9.48
C LEU A 88 6.75 4.61 -10.94
N THR A 89 6.76 3.41 -11.51
CA THR A 89 6.86 3.29 -12.97
C THR A 89 5.64 3.95 -13.63
N SER A 90 5.78 4.46 -14.86
CA SER A 90 4.66 5.07 -15.59
C SER A 90 3.48 4.10 -15.75
N TYR A 91 3.76 2.81 -15.92
CA TYR A 91 2.75 1.76 -15.98
C TYR A 91 2.00 1.65 -14.65
N SER A 92 2.74 1.49 -13.55
CA SER A 92 2.15 1.31 -12.21
C SER A 92 1.40 2.55 -11.74
N ALA A 93 1.85 3.76 -12.09
CA ALA A 93 1.10 4.99 -11.85
C ALA A 93 -0.25 5.00 -12.60
N GLY A 94 -0.25 4.61 -13.88
CA GLY A 94 -1.49 4.49 -14.65
C GLY A 94 -2.43 3.39 -14.14
N LEU A 95 -1.87 2.27 -13.68
CA LEU A 95 -2.61 1.19 -13.05
C LEU A 95 -3.27 1.66 -11.73
N LEU A 96 -2.53 2.39 -10.90
CA LEU A 96 -3.03 2.96 -9.65
C LEU A 96 -4.23 3.88 -9.90
N GLU A 97 -4.16 4.75 -10.89
CA GLU A 97 -5.27 5.62 -11.28
C GLU A 97 -6.51 4.83 -11.70
N LYS A 98 -6.34 3.75 -12.48
CA LYS A 98 -7.45 2.85 -12.86
C LYS A 98 -8.04 2.12 -11.64
N LEU A 99 -7.19 1.69 -10.71
CA LEU A 99 -7.61 0.98 -9.51
C LEU A 99 -8.43 1.89 -8.58
N LEU A 100 -8.03 3.15 -8.42
CA LEU A 100 -8.71 4.11 -7.54
C LEU A 100 -9.98 4.73 -8.15
N THR A 101 -10.14 4.68 -9.47
CA THR A 101 -11.36 5.16 -10.16
C THR A 101 -12.46 4.10 -10.24
N ARG A 102 -12.10 2.81 -10.08
CA ARG A 102 -13.09 1.75 -9.91
C ARG A 102 -13.73 1.88 -8.53
N ARG A 103 -14.92 2.47 -8.47
CA ARG A 103 -15.76 2.40 -7.26
C ARG A 103 -15.96 0.92 -6.90
N PRO A 104 -15.68 0.50 -5.64
CA PRO A 104 -16.10 -0.82 -5.20
C PRO A 104 -17.63 -0.89 -5.36
N ARG A 105 -18.11 -1.95 -6.04
CA ARG A 105 -19.53 -2.30 -6.01
C ARG A 105 -19.89 -2.82 -4.64
#